data_AF-A0A0C3BCG3-F1
#
_entry.id   AF-A0A0C3BCG3-F1
#
_cell.length_a   1.000
_cell.length_b   1.000
_cell.length_c   1.000
_cell.angle_alpha   90.00
_cell.angle_beta   90.00
_cell.angle_gamma   90.00
#
_symmetry.space_group_name_H-M   'P 1'
#
loop_
_entity.id
_entity.type
_entity.pdbx_description
1 polymer ?
#
loop_
_entity_poly.entity_id
_entity_poly.type
_entity_poly.pdbx_seq_one_letter_code
_entity_poly.pdbx_strand_id
1 'polypeptide(L)'
;MSVKDGILAEGSPIYHGEPRPVDGAATDENLRTALMLSRSCQGWTGAAIDYVSLKWWGFNQDTEGGDGILARGSVEVVDWLKAEIGRLGWVFRLKAPVAAVELVEGEEEEEISVKISTRWVEDIPEVMHAEQTSNFHAPYTLLTLPLGVLKYAPPTFTPPLSIRHEQAIQRLGMGLLDKIVLVYEKVWWADTQSSSAMINILMPLEDDPTRLLGPTCGRISDHGTAKGAFPPRTPEWLEQNPQALMVFDLHAQCGIPALCVFVAGEFGDVAETCTDAQTTAWVTGVVQQWLGGLINKSNDEGSNVMTEIGAVPRMVEVLRTAWRKDEHAFGSYAYIPVGNDNEGPSTSPLDQVELTRTMRDRCFGRENIRSSTSMRACMMLGRVG
;
A
#
# COMPACT_ATOMS: atom_id res chain seq x y z
N MET A 1 17.84 -11.02 8.10
CA MET A 1 17.69 -9.99 9.14
C MET A 1 16.65 -9.00 8.69
N SER A 2 15.64 -8.79 9.52
CA SER A 2 14.58 -7.80 9.31
C SER A 2 15.04 -6.40 9.72
N VAL A 3 14.31 -5.37 9.29
CA VAL A 3 14.55 -3.99 9.73
C VAL A 3 14.36 -3.86 11.24
N LYS A 4 13.36 -4.56 11.79
CA LYS A 4 13.16 -4.67 13.24
C LYS A 4 14.42 -5.21 13.96
N ASP A 5 15.02 -6.28 13.45
CA ASP A 5 16.24 -6.85 14.03
C ASP A 5 17.40 -5.85 14.04
N GLY A 6 17.50 -5.02 12.99
CA GLY A 6 18.50 -3.95 12.91
C GLY A 6 18.26 -2.83 13.91
N ILE A 7 17.00 -2.41 14.07
CA ILE A 7 16.61 -1.37 15.03
C ILE A 7 16.88 -1.83 16.47
N LEU A 8 16.67 -3.11 16.76
CA LEU A 8 16.89 -3.73 18.06
C LEU A 8 18.29 -4.33 18.24
N ALA A 9 19.19 -4.12 17.28
CA ALA A 9 20.56 -4.61 17.35
C ALA A 9 21.34 -3.87 18.45
N GLU A 10 22.29 -4.55 19.07
CA GLU A 10 23.22 -3.93 20.00
C GLU A 10 23.98 -2.79 19.32
N GLY A 11 24.02 -1.61 19.95
CA GLY A 11 24.64 -0.41 19.38
C GLY A 11 23.78 0.37 18.38
N SER A 12 22.50 0.01 18.21
CA SER A 12 21.55 0.81 17.44
C SER A 12 21.36 2.20 18.05
N PRO A 13 21.39 3.28 17.26
CA PRO A 13 21.14 4.64 17.77
C PRO A 13 19.69 4.84 18.22
N ILE A 14 18.77 3.94 17.84
CA ILE A 14 17.35 3.99 18.21
C ILE A 14 17.12 3.24 19.53
N TYR A 15 17.92 2.21 19.84
CA TYR A 15 17.82 1.44 21.08
C TYR A 15 19.20 1.00 21.57
N HIS A 16 19.66 1.61 22.67
CA HIS A 16 20.91 1.24 23.35
C HIS A 16 20.65 0.13 24.38
N GLY A 17 20.30 -1.06 23.88
CA GLY A 17 20.47 -2.38 24.53
C GLY A 17 20.38 -2.48 26.06
N GLU A 18 19.18 -2.38 26.65
CA GLU A 18 18.87 -3.24 27.80
C GLU A 18 18.60 -4.67 27.26
N PRO A 19 18.99 -5.74 27.98
CA PRO A 19 18.86 -7.11 27.49
C PRO A 19 17.41 -7.44 27.16
N ARG A 20 17.18 -8.15 26.04
CA ARG A 20 15.86 -8.65 25.63
C ARG A 20 15.23 -9.39 26.83
N PRO A 21 14.01 -9.03 27.27
CA PRO A 21 13.30 -9.80 28.28
C PRO A 21 13.17 -11.25 27.81
N VAL A 22 13.57 -12.20 28.66
CA VAL A 22 13.61 -13.64 28.35
C VAL A 22 12.22 -14.21 28.03
N ASP A 23 11.18 -13.47 28.42
CA ASP A 23 9.75 -13.74 28.27
C ASP A 23 9.06 -12.96 27.13
N GLY A 24 9.80 -12.11 26.39
CA GLY A 24 9.29 -11.45 25.19
C GLY A 24 8.21 -10.38 25.42
N ALA A 25 7.87 -10.07 26.67
CA ALA A 25 6.96 -8.98 27.01
C ALA A 25 7.72 -7.65 26.97
N ALA A 26 7.22 -6.67 26.22
CA ALA A 26 7.75 -5.30 26.18
C ALA A 26 7.38 -4.53 27.47
N THR A 27 7.90 -4.97 28.62
CA THR A 27 7.68 -4.34 29.94
C THR A 27 8.62 -3.17 30.20
N ASP A 28 9.74 -3.08 29.46
CA ASP A 28 10.58 -1.89 29.40
C ASP A 28 9.91 -0.83 28.50
N GLU A 29 9.53 0.29 29.10
CA GLU A 29 8.88 1.43 28.45
C GLU A 29 9.74 2.00 27.30
N ASN A 30 11.07 1.95 27.42
CA ASN A 30 11.99 2.41 26.38
C ASN A 30 11.99 1.47 25.17
N LEU A 31 12.11 0.16 25.41
CA LEU A 31 12.00 -0.86 24.36
C LEU A 31 10.63 -0.79 23.67
N ARG A 32 9.55 -0.65 24.45
CA ARG A 32 8.19 -0.50 23.92
C ARG A 32 8.06 0.73 23.01
N THR A 33 8.57 1.87 23.46
CA THR A 33 8.55 3.12 22.68
C THR A 33 9.38 3.01 21.41
N ALA A 34 10.58 2.44 21.49
CA ALA A 34 11.43 2.18 20.33
C ALA A 34 10.73 1.26 19.32
N LEU A 35 10.05 0.21 19.78
CA LEU A 35 9.24 -0.68 18.93
C LEU A 35 8.07 0.06 18.27
N MET A 36 7.31 0.86 19.00
CA MET A 36 6.20 1.64 18.43
C MET A 36 6.70 2.63 17.37
N LEU A 37 7.74 3.39 17.68
CA LEU A 37 8.36 4.32 16.73
C LEU A 37 8.88 3.59 15.49
N SER A 38 9.54 2.45 15.66
CA SER A 38 10.00 1.64 14.52
C SER A 38 8.84 1.18 13.64
N ARG A 39 7.71 0.84 14.24
CA ARG A 39 6.51 0.42 13.50
C ARG A 39 5.82 1.57 12.79
N SER A 40 6.00 2.83 13.18
CA SER A 40 5.55 3.96 12.35
C SER A 40 6.15 3.93 10.93
N CYS A 41 7.34 3.35 10.76
CA CYS A 41 7.97 3.15 9.45
C CYS A 41 7.16 2.19 8.55
N GLN A 42 6.23 1.40 9.08
CA GLN A 42 5.34 0.57 8.26
C GLN A 42 4.45 1.40 7.34
N GLY A 43 4.14 2.65 7.74
CA GLY A 43 3.46 3.63 6.90
C GLY A 43 4.25 4.04 5.65
N TRP A 44 5.58 3.88 5.69
CA TRP A 44 6.48 4.19 4.56
C TRP A 44 6.68 2.97 3.66
N THR A 45 6.91 1.81 4.27
CA THR A 45 7.19 0.57 3.54
C THR A 45 5.94 -0.12 2.99
N GLY A 46 4.75 0.24 3.50
CA GLY A 46 3.52 -0.50 3.22
C GLY A 46 3.58 -1.95 3.71
N ALA A 47 4.50 -2.29 4.61
CA ALA A 47 4.68 -3.64 5.12
C ALA A 47 5.24 -3.60 6.53
N ALA A 48 4.89 -4.57 7.37
CA ALA A 48 5.49 -4.67 8.70
C ALA A 48 7.01 -4.73 8.58
N ILE A 49 7.71 -3.94 9.40
CA ILE A 49 9.18 -3.89 9.43
C ILE A 49 9.83 -5.24 9.80
N ASP A 50 9.05 -6.14 10.41
CA ASP A 50 9.40 -7.54 10.68
C ASP A 50 9.67 -8.31 9.37
N TYR A 51 9.02 -7.92 8.27
CA TYR A 51 9.12 -8.60 6.98
C TYR A 51 10.02 -7.91 5.98
N VAL A 52 10.45 -6.66 6.22
CA VAL A 52 11.29 -5.92 5.27
C VAL A 52 12.76 -6.27 5.48
N SER A 53 13.49 -6.54 4.39
CA SER A 53 14.91 -6.87 4.44
C SER A 53 15.75 -5.67 4.87
N LEU A 54 16.48 -5.80 5.98
CA LEU A 54 17.43 -4.78 6.41
C LEU A 54 18.59 -4.63 5.42
N LYS A 55 19.05 -5.76 4.82
CA LYS A 55 20.17 -5.76 3.87
C LYS A 55 19.93 -4.86 2.67
N TRP A 56 18.67 -4.77 2.24
CA TRP A 56 18.27 -4.02 1.05
C TRP A 56 17.45 -2.77 1.39
N TRP A 57 17.35 -2.41 2.67
CA TRP A 57 16.74 -1.15 3.09
C TRP A 57 17.53 0.03 2.53
N GLY A 58 16.85 1.01 1.93
CA GLY A 58 17.50 2.15 1.29
C GLY A 58 18.25 1.80 -0.01
N PHE A 59 17.97 0.64 -0.63
CA PHE A 59 18.52 0.34 -1.96
C PHE A 59 18.06 1.36 -3.01
N ASN A 60 16.81 1.80 -2.94
CA ASN A 60 16.30 2.87 -3.78
C ASN A 60 16.93 4.18 -3.31
N GLN A 61 17.49 4.94 -4.26
CA GLN A 61 18.12 6.22 -3.95
C GLN A 61 17.05 7.29 -3.70
N ASP A 62 17.22 8.02 -2.60
CA ASP A 62 16.41 9.20 -2.33
C ASP A 62 16.82 10.34 -3.26
N THR A 63 15.85 11.14 -3.69
CA THR A 63 16.11 12.35 -4.45
C THR A 63 16.53 13.48 -3.51
N GLU A 64 17.44 14.35 -3.95
CA GLU A 64 17.78 15.56 -3.21
C GLU A 64 16.58 16.53 -3.17
N GLY A 65 16.29 17.07 -1.99
CA GLY A 65 15.21 18.04 -1.76
C GLY A 65 14.32 17.65 -0.59
N GLY A 66 13.35 18.51 -0.27
CA GLY A 66 12.27 18.18 0.65
C GLY A 66 11.11 17.52 -0.09
N ASP A 67 10.31 16.72 0.64
CA ASP A 67 9.09 16.12 0.09
C ASP A 67 8.03 17.18 -0.21
N GLY A 68 7.46 17.12 -1.41
CA GLY A 68 6.36 17.97 -1.84
C GLY A 68 5.03 17.22 -1.86
N ILE A 69 3.94 17.89 -1.49
CA ILE A 69 2.58 17.39 -1.65
C ILE A 69 1.88 18.07 -2.82
N LEU A 70 1.12 17.31 -3.61
CA LEU A 70 0.21 17.87 -4.60
C LEU A 70 -1.04 18.39 -3.88
N ALA A 71 -1.06 19.68 -3.55
CA ALA A 71 -2.14 20.30 -2.76
C ALA A 71 -3.54 20.14 -3.38
N ARG A 72 -3.63 19.96 -4.71
CA ARG A 72 -4.87 19.73 -5.45
C ARG A 72 -5.17 18.24 -5.71
N GLY A 73 -4.37 17.35 -5.13
CA GLY A 73 -4.43 15.91 -5.35
C GLY A 73 -3.63 15.45 -6.58
N SER A 74 -3.24 14.17 -6.59
CA SER A 74 -2.49 13.55 -7.70
C SER A 74 -3.33 13.34 -8.96
N VAL A 75 -4.66 13.40 -8.84
CA VAL A 75 -5.58 13.19 -9.97
C VAL A 75 -5.35 14.19 -11.11
N GLU A 76 -4.91 15.41 -10.81
CA GLU A 76 -4.65 16.43 -11.85
C GLU A 76 -3.51 16.03 -12.79
N VAL A 77 -2.50 15.33 -12.28
CA VAL A 77 -1.41 14.78 -13.09
C VAL A 77 -1.94 13.68 -14.01
N VAL A 78 -2.83 12.84 -13.50
CA VAL A 78 -3.48 11.77 -14.28
C VAL A 78 -4.37 12.36 -15.37
N ASP A 79 -5.20 13.35 -15.05
CA ASP A 79 -6.07 14.04 -16.00
C ASP A 79 -5.27 14.76 -17.08
N TRP A 80 -4.16 15.40 -16.70
CA TRP A 80 -3.24 16.03 -17.65
C TRP A 80 -2.60 15.01 -18.58
N LEU A 81 -2.08 13.90 -18.06
CA LEU A 81 -1.51 12.81 -18.87
C LEU A 81 -2.56 12.22 -19.82
N LYS A 82 -3.79 12.01 -19.35
CA LYS A 82 -4.90 11.52 -20.17
C LYS A 82 -5.22 12.47 -21.32
N ALA A 83 -5.24 13.77 -21.06
CA ALA A 83 -5.45 14.79 -22.09
C ALA A 83 -4.32 14.78 -23.14
N GLU A 84 -3.07 14.68 -22.71
CA GLU A 84 -1.91 14.66 -23.62
C GLU A 84 -1.87 13.39 -24.47
N ILE A 85 -2.15 12.22 -23.89
CA ILE A 85 -2.27 10.95 -24.62
C ILE A 85 -3.42 11.04 -25.65
N GLY A 86 -4.56 11.64 -25.29
CA GLY A 86 -5.66 11.88 -26.21
C GLY A 86 -5.27 12.81 -27.38
N ARG A 87 -4.48 13.84 -27.12
CA ARG A 87 -3.96 14.77 -28.15
C ARG A 87 -3.04 14.07 -29.15
N LEU A 88 -2.30 13.05 -28.71
CA LEU A 88 -1.46 12.21 -29.57
C LEU A 88 -2.26 11.18 -30.39
N GLY A 89 -3.60 11.13 -30.25
CA GLY A 89 -4.48 10.24 -31.00
C GLY A 89 -4.55 8.81 -30.45
N TRP A 90 -4.09 8.61 -29.21
CA TRP A 90 -4.17 7.31 -28.55
C TRP A 90 -5.57 7.10 -27.98
N VAL A 91 -5.95 5.83 -27.84
CA VAL A 91 -7.31 5.45 -27.47
C VAL A 91 -7.30 4.71 -26.13
N PHE A 92 -8.05 5.24 -25.16
CA PHE A 92 -8.29 4.57 -23.90
C PHE A 92 -9.44 3.57 -24.01
N ARG A 93 -9.24 2.37 -23.48
CA ARG A 93 -10.28 1.34 -23.29
C ARG A 93 -10.42 1.08 -21.80
N LEU A 94 -11.45 1.66 -21.20
CA LEU A 94 -11.79 1.46 -19.78
C LEU A 94 -12.75 0.27 -19.64
N LYS A 95 -12.90 -0.30 -18.45
CA LYS A 95 -13.77 -1.47 -18.19
C LYS A 95 -13.46 -2.71 -19.07
N ALA A 96 -12.20 -2.84 -19.48
CA ALA A 96 -11.72 -3.92 -20.34
C ALA A 96 -10.53 -4.66 -19.69
N PRO A 97 -10.73 -5.35 -18.54
CA PRO A 97 -9.66 -6.14 -17.92
C PRO A 97 -9.03 -7.12 -18.91
N VAL A 98 -7.69 -7.18 -18.89
CA VAL A 98 -6.90 -8.13 -19.67
C VAL A 98 -7.11 -9.53 -19.12
N ALA A 99 -7.59 -10.44 -19.95
CA ALA A 99 -7.79 -11.83 -19.60
C ALA A 99 -6.66 -12.74 -20.11
N ALA A 100 -6.08 -12.44 -21.28
CA ALA A 100 -4.97 -13.21 -21.82
C ALA A 100 -4.01 -12.37 -22.67
N VAL A 101 -2.76 -12.81 -22.70
CA VAL A 101 -1.64 -12.26 -23.48
C VAL A 101 -0.98 -13.42 -24.24
N GLU A 102 -1.19 -13.45 -25.54
CA GLU A 102 -0.81 -14.57 -26.41
C GLU A 102 0.18 -14.11 -27.48
N LEU A 103 1.26 -14.87 -27.71
CA LEU A 103 2.04 -14.70 -28.94
C LEU A 103 1.33 -15.36 -30.09
N VAL A 104 1.32 -14.66 -31.21
CA VAL A 104 0.83 -15.17 -32.49
C VAL A 104 2.01 -15.15 -33.44
N GLU A 105 2.42 -16.34 -33.87
CA GLU A 105 3.36 -16.53 -34.97
C GLU A 105 2.59 -16.35 -36.28
N GLY A 106 3.07 -15.45 -37.14
CA GLY A 106 2.53 -15.21 -38.47
C GLY A 106 2.89 -16.33 -39.44
N GLU A 107 2.37 -16.23 -40.66
CA GLU A 107 2.62 -17.22 -41.72
C GLU A 107 4.06 -17.15 -42.26
N GLU A 108 4.74 -16.01 -42.08
CA GLU A 108 6.15 -15.81 -42.43
C GLU A 108 7.05 -15.97 -41.19
N GLU A 109 8.25 -16.55 -41.36
CA GLU A 109 9.20 -16.93 -40.28
C GLU A 109 9.67 -15.78 -39.36
N GLU A 110 9.30 -14.53 -39.64
CA GLU A 110 9.70 -13.34 -38.85
C GLU A 110 8.54 -12.48 -38.31
N GLU A 111 7.27 -12.79 -38.61
CA GLU A 111 6.14 -11.96 -38.16
C GLU A 111 5.60 -12.44 -36.80
N ILE A 112 6.18 -11.95 -35.70
CA ILE A 112 5.66 -12.19 -34.35
C ILE A 112 4.78 -11.02 -33.93
N SER A 113 3.53 -11.30 -33.56
CA SER A 113 2.63 -10.32 -32.95
C SER A 113 2.14 -10.80 -31.58
N VAL A 114 1.61 -9.86 -30.79
CA VAL A 114 0.99 -10.11 -29.50
C VAL A 114 -0.51 -9.88 -29.62
N LYS A 115 -1.29 -10.88 -29.23
CA LYS A 115 -2.74 -10.79 -29.08
C LYS A 115 -3.08 -10.56 -27.61
N ILE A 116 -3.82 -9.49 -27.34
CA ILE A 116 -4.38 -9.16 -26.04
C ILE A 116 -5.88 -9.42 -26.07
N SER A 117 -6.33 -10.35 -25.23
CA SER A 117 -7.73 -10.68 -25.06
C SER A 117 -8.25 -9.98 -23.80
N THR A 118 -9.31 -9.19 -23.94
CA THR A 118 -9.96 -8.46 -22.82
C THR A 118 -11.37 -8.96 -22.60
N ARG A 119 -11.85 -8.91 -21.36
CA ARG A 119 -13.26 -9.17 -21.01
C ARG A 119 -13.92 -7.85 -20.63
N TRP A 120 -15.05 -7.51 -21.23
CA TRP A 120 -15.80 -6.31 -20.83
C TRP A 120 -16.67 -6.57 -19.61
N VAL A 121 -16.68 -5.62 -18.68
CA VAL A 121 -17.58 -5.60 -17.50
C VAL A 121 -18.59 -4.47 -17.70
N GLU A 122 -19.91 -4.72 -17.54
CA GLU A 122 -21.07 -3.85 -17.88
C GLU A 122 -20.92 -2.33 -17.62
N ASP A 123 -21.52 -1.43 -18.43
CA ASP A 123 -22.97 -1.16 -18.63
C ASP A 123 -23.57 -1.64 -20.00
N ILE A 124 -23.91 -2.93 -20.19
CA ILE A 124 -24.58 -3.42 -21.42
C ILE A 124 -25.73 -4.37 -21.05
N PRO A 125 -26.98 -4.16 -21.53
CA PRO A 125 -28.16 -4.90 -21.07
C PRO A 125 -28.03 -6.44 -21.09
N GLU A 126 -28.75 -7.07 -20.14
CA GLU A 126 -28.63 -8.47 -19.74
C GLU A 126 -28.71 -9.51 -20.88
N VAL A 127 -29.36 -9.15 -21.97
CA VAL A 127 -29.61 -10.01 -23.15
C VAL A 127 -28.37 -10.14 -24.06
N MET A 128 -27.28 -9.40 -23.79
CA MET A 128 -26.02 -9.44 -24.54
C MET A 128 -24.82 -10.00 -23.75
N HIS A 129 -25.05 -10.57 -22.56
CA HIS A 129 -24.01 -11.04 -21.61
C HIS A 129 -23.16 -12.24 -22.02
N ALA A 130 -23.34 -12.80 -23.22
CA ALA A 130 -22.43 -13.83 -23.71
C ALA A 130 -21.09 -13.17 -24.11
N GLU A 131 -20.22 -12.96 -23.11
CA GLU A 131 -18.77 -12.80 -23.21
C GLU A 131 -18.28 -12.02 -24.45
N GLN A 132 -18.44 -10.70 -24.45
CA GLN A 132 -17.72 -9.88 -25.43
C GLN A 132 -16.24 -9.87 -25.06
N THR A 133 -15.52 -10.88 -25.53
CA THR A 133 -14.06 -10.88 -25.53
C THR A 133 -13.59 -10.02 -26.69
N SER A 134 -12.78 -8.99 -26.44
CA SER A 134 -12.16 -8.20 -27.51
C SER A 134 -10.70 -8.58 -27.65
N ASN A 135 -10.29 -8.87 -28.88
CA ASN A 135 -8.91 -9.23 -29.22
C ASN A 135 -8.22 -8.06 -29.91
N PHE A 136 -7.04 -7.70 -29.42
CA PHE A 136 -6.19 -6.65 -29.98
C PHE A 136 -4.87 -7.25 -30.42
N HIS A 137 -4.43 -6.95 -31.64
CA HIS A 137 -3.14 -7.41 -32.15
C HIS A 137 -2.18 -6.24 -32.28
N ALA A 138 -0.95 -6.41 -31.81
CA ALA A 138 0.12 -5.42 -31.94
C ALA A 138 1.49 -6.11 -32.06
N PRO A 139 2.48 -5.51 -32.75
CA PRO A 139 3.83 -6.04 -32.78
C PRO A 139 4.48 -6.09 -31.39
N TYR A 140 4.09 -5.17 -30.50
CA TYR A 140 4.61 -5.07 -29.14
C TYR A 140 3.49 -4.74 -28.16
N THR A 141 3.64 -5.19 -26.91
CA THR A 141 2.76 -4.83 -25.80
C THR A 141 3.58 -4.40 -24.60
N LEU A 142 3.20 -3.29 -23.98
CA LEU A 142 3.71 -2.84 -22.68
C LEU A 142 2.71 -3.25 -21.59
N LEU A 143 3.12 -4.09 -20.66
CA LEU A 143 2.30 -4.45 -19.50
C LEU A 143 2.72 -3.61 -18.30
N THR A 144 1.72 -2.97 -17.68
CA THR A 144 1.88 -2.16 -16.46
C THR A 144 0.99 -2.70 -15.34
N LEU A 145 0.76 -4.02 -15.34
CA LEU A 145 -0.05 -4.70 -14.34
C LEU A 145 0.63 -4.60 -12.96
N PRO A 146 -0.09 -4.24 -11.89
CA PRO A 146 0.48 -4.23 -10.55
C PRO A 146 1.01 -5.60 -10.14
N LEU A 147 2.06 -5.61 -9.32
CA LEU A 147 2.65 -6.85 -8.80
C LEU A 147 1.60 -7.73 -8.09
N GLY A 148 0.67 -7.12 -7.35
CA GLY A 148 -0.43 -7.85 -6.71
C GLY A 148 -1.32 -8.58 -7.72
N VAL A 149 -1.68 -7.95 -8.84
CA VAL A 149 -2.41 -8.63 -9.94
C VAL A 149 -1.61 -9.81 -10.47
N LEU A 150 -0.32 -9.63 -10.76
CA LEU A 150 0.54 -10.70 -11.27
C LEU A 150 0.68 -11.89 -10.28
N LYS A 151 0.59 -11.63 -8.98
CA LYS A 151 0.66 -12.66 -7.93
C LYS A 151 -0.65 -13.41 -7.72
N TYR A 152 -1.78 -12.71 -7.76
CA TYR A 152 -3.05 -13.21 -7.22
C TYR A 152 -4.12 -13.47 -8.27
N ALA A 153 -4.12 -12.71 -9.37
CA ALA A 153 -5.05 -12.89 -10.47
C ALA A 153 -4.40 -12.50 -11.81
N PRO A 154 -3.27 -13.14 -12.20
CA PRO A 154 -2.60 -12.80 -13.45
C PRO A 154 -3.48 -13.15 -14.65
N PRO A 155 -3.42 -12.38 -15.76
CA PRO A 155 -3.95 -12.85 -17.02
C PRO A 155 -3.22 -14.12 -17.46
N THR A 156 -3.84 -14.88 -18.36
CA THR A 156 -3.17 -16.06 -18.94
C THR A 156 -2.07 -15.62 -19.90
N PHE A 157 -0.85 -16.10 -19.70
CA PHE A 157 0.26 -15.87 -20.62
C PHE A 157 0.48 -17.10 -21.50
N THR A 158 0.51 -16.92 -22.82
CA THR A 158 0.82 -18.01 -23.77
C THR A 158 1.92 -17.57 -24.74
N PRO A 159 3.11 -18.20 -24.74
CA PRO A 159 3.59 -19.15 -23.72
C PRO A 159 3.66 -18.53 -22.31
N PRO A 160 3.80 -19.34 -21.24
CA PRO A 160 3.97 -18.85 -19.87
C PRO A 160 5.12 -17.86 -19.73
N LEU A 161 5.14 -17.13 -18.62
CA LEU A 161 6.27 -16.25 -18.28
C LEU A 161 7.54 -17.08 -18.08
N SER A 162 8.70 -16.45 -18.25
CA SER A 162 9.95 -17.15 -17.97
C SER A 162 10.04 -17.52 -16.48
N ILE A 163 10.73 -18.62 -16.17
CA ILE A 163 10.94 -19.06 -14.78
C ILE A 163 11.55 -17.92 -13.93
N ARG A 164 12.43 -17.09 -14.53
CA ARG A 164 13.04 -15.95 -13.83
C ARG A 164 11.98 -14.91 -13.43
N HIS A 165 11.07 -14.57 -14.34
CA HIS A 165 9.98 -13.63 -14.07
C HIS A 165 9.00 -14.19 -13.04
N GLU A 166 8.57 -15.44 -13.17
CA GLU A 166 7.66 -16.08 -12.22
C GLU A 166 8.26 -16.11 -10.80
N GLN A 167 9.54 -16.46 -10.70
CA GLN A 167 10.25 -16.48 -9.43
C GLN A 167 10.44 -15.07 -8.84
N ALA A 168 10.73 -14.05 -9.66
CA ALA A 168 10.81 -12.67 -9.20
C ALA A 168 9.45 -12.18 -8.68
N ILE A 169 8.37 -12.46 -9.42
CA ILE A 169 7.00 -12.19 -8.98
C ILE A 169 6.72 -12.90 -7.66
N GLN A 170 7.11 -14.16 -7.50
CA GLN A 170 6.88 -14.91 -6.26
C GLN A 170 7.66 -14.33 -5.08
N ARG A 171 8.95 -14.01 -5.27
CA ARG A 171 9.89 -13.57 -4.23
C ARG A 171 9.64 -12.16 -3.71
N LEU A 172 9.20 -11.24 -4.56
CA LEU A 172 8.90 -9.87 -4.13
C LEU A 172 7.70 -9.84 -3.18
N GLY A 173 7.72 -8.96 -2.19
CA GLY A 173 6.60 -8.76 -1.28
C GLY A 173 5.58 -7.79 -1.90
N MET A 174 4.30 -8.00 -1.65
CA MET A 174 3.23 -7.04 -2.00
C MET A 174 2.63 -6.47 -0.72
N GLY A 175 2.99 -5.23 -0.41
CA GLY A 175 2.55 -4.52 0.79
C GLY A 175 1.07 -4.13 0.76
N LEU A 176 0.63 -3.55 1.87
CA LEU A 176 -0.63 -2.85 2.05
C LEU A 176 -0.42 -1.61 2.91
N LEU A 177 -0.96 -0.50 2.43
CA LEU A 177 -1.05 0.78 3.11
C LEU A 177 -2.40 1.39 2.75
N ASP A 178 -3.35 1.23 3.65
CA ASP A 178 -4.63 1.90 3.56
C ASP A 178 -4.60 3.28 4.23
N LYS A 179 -5.58 4.10 3.84
CA LYS A 179 -5.83 5.41 4.38
C LYS A 179 -7.24 5.45 4.92
N ILE A 180 -7.41 6.04 6.11
CA ILE A 180 -8.69 6.42 6.66
C ILE A 180 -8.67 7.94 6.84
N VAL A 181 -9.46 8.65 6.05
CA VAL A 181 -9.53 10.11 6.06
C VAL A 181 -10.73 10.55 6.86
N LEU A 182 -10.48 11.29 7.94
CA LEU A 182 -11.49 11.86 8.83
C LEU A 182 -11.72 13.32 8.46
N VAL A 183 -12.88 13.63 7.90
CA VAL A 183 -13.22 14.99 7.46
C VAL A 183 -14.08 15.68 8.51
N TYR A 184 -13.73 16.92 8.85
CA TYR A 184 -14.44 17.75 9.83
C TYR A 184 -14.95 19.03 9.17
N GLU A 185 -15.96 19.66 9.78
CA GLU A 185 -16.46 20.96 9.29
C GLU A 185 -15.42 22.06 9.49
N LYS A 186 -14.69 22.01 10.62
CA LYS A 186 -13.64 22.96 11.00
C LYS A 186 -12.53 22.21 11.72
N VAL A 187 -11.33 22.76 11.62
CA VAL A 187 -10.16 22.28 12.36
C VAL A 187 -10.37 22.60 13.83
N TRP A 188 -10.14 21.60 14.67
CA TRP A 188 -10.32 21.70 16.12
C TRP A 188 -9.11 21.18 16.91
N TRP A 189 -8.16 20.53 16.22
CA TRP A 189 -6.92 20.00 16.80
C TRP A 189 -5.75 20.98 16.68
N ALA A 190 -5.93 22.10 15.97
CA ALA A 190 -4.88 23.08 15.72
C ALA A 190 -5.02 24.26 16.69
N ASP A 191 -4.35 24.16 17.84
CA ASP A 191 -3.64 25.31 18.37
C ASP A 191 -2.41 24.87 19.18
N THR A 192 -1.29 25.58 18.96
CA THR A 192 0.04 25.46 19.60
C THR A 192 1.07 24.44 19.03
N GLN A 193 1.99 24.99 18.22
CA GLN A 193 3.42 24.67 18.13
C GLN A 193 3.96 23.51 17.27
N SER A 194 3.15 22.64 16.67
CA SER A 194 3.71 21.64 15.73
C SER A 194 3.43 22.03 14.28
N SER A 195 4.40 22.64 13.60
CA SER A 195 4.41 22.84 12.14
C SER A 195 4.59 21.53 11.35
N SER A 196 4.59 20.38 12.03
CA SER A 196 4.82 19.07 11.44
C SER A 196 3.51 18.49 10.91
N ALA A 197 3.46 18.29 9.59
CA ALA A 197 2.38 17.61 8.89
C ALA A 197 2.13 16.18 9.37
N MET A 198 3.18 15.55 9.91
CA MET A 198 3.23 14.15 10.30
C MET A 198 3.14 14.04 11.82
N ILE A 199 2.17 13.25 12.28
CA ILE A 199 1.91 12.98 13.68
C ILE A 199 2.01 11.47 13.90
N ASN A 200 2.82 11.04 14.87
CA ASN A 200 2.86 9.65 15.31
C ASN A 200 2.03 9.49 16.58
N ILE A 201 0.91 8.77 16.48
CA ILE A 201 0.08 8.41 17.62
C ILE A 201 0.60 7.09 18.17
N LEU A 202 1.26 7.14 19.33
CA LEU A 202 1.69 5.95 20.08
C LEU A 202 0.48 5.40 20.84
N MET A 203 0.13 4.14 20.62
CA MET A 203 -1.03 3.51 21.26
C MET A 203 -0.71 3.25 22.75
N PRO A 204 -1.52 3.73 23.71
CA PRO A 204 -1.21 3.65 25.14
C PRO A 204 -1.30 2.22 25.70
N LEU A 205 -0.67 2.01 26.87
CA LEU A 205 -0.47 0.70 27.53
C LEU A 205 -1.77 0.08 28.08
N GLU A 206 -2.71 0.92 28.54
CA GLU A 206 -3.95 0.51 29.22
C GLU A 206 -5.10 0.24 28.25
N ASP A 207 -4.89 0.48 26.96
CA ASP A 207 -5.86 0.10 25.94
C ASP A 207 -5.70 -1.36 25.58
N ASP A 208 -6.70 -2.12 26.02
CA ASP A 208 -7.06 -3.42 25.51
C ASP A 208 -6.89 -3.48 23.97
N PRO A 209 -5.85 -4.16 23.44
CA PRO A 209 -5.66 -4.24 22.00
C PRO A 209 -6.80 -5.02 21.32
N THR A 210 -7.67 -5.71 22.08
CA THR A 210 -8.92 -6.26 21.54
C THR A 210 -9.94 -5.19 21.17
N ARG A 211 -9.76 -3.92 21.56
CA ARG A 211 -10.56 -2.78 21.08
C ARG A 211 -10.18 -2.28 19.69
N LEU A 212 -9.04 -2.72 19.14
CA LEU A 212 -8.74 -2.49 17.72
C LEU A 212 -9.72 -3.25 16.81
N LEU A 213 -10.46 -4.24 17.35
CA LEU A 213 -11.31 -5.13 16.55
C LEU A 213 -12.57 -5.71 17.21
N GLY A 214 -12.81 -5.50 18.50
CA GLY A 214 -13.82 -6.23 19.26
C GLY A 214 -13.57 -7.76 19.28
N PRO A 215 -14.30 -8.52 20.12
CA PRO A 215 -14.12 -9.97 20.27
C PRO A 215 -14.52 -10.80 19.02
N THR A 216 -14.86 -10.17 17.89
CA THR A 216 -15.45 -10.84 16.72
C THR A 216 -14.80 -10.56 15.38
N CYS A 217 -13.81 -9.69 15.22
CA CYS A 217 -13.13 -9.54 13.91
C CYS A 217 -12.04 -10.61 13.66
N GLY A 218 -12.35 -11.84 14.06
CA GLY A 218 -11.65 -13.07 13.73
C GLY A 218 -12.60 -14.14 13.22
N ARG A 219 -13.76 -13.80 12.65
CA ARG A 219 -14.46 -14.76 11.80
C ARG A 219 -13.65 -14.92 10.51
N ILE A 220 -12.82 -15.97 10.52
CA ILE A 220 -12.27 -16.61 9.34
C ILE A 220 -13.42 -16.72 8.34
N SER A 221 -13.29 -16.07 7.19
CA SER A 221 -14.16 -16.35 6.06
C SER A 221 -14.06 -17.84 5.75
N ASP A 222 -15.18 -18.50 5.46
CA ASP A 222 -15.22 -19.89 4.97
C ASP A 222 -14.45 -20.08 3.64
N HIS A 223 -13.92 -18.99 3.08
CA HIS A 223 -12.98 -18.94 1.98
C HIS A 223 -11.63 -18.50 2.56
N GLY A 224 -10.67 -19.42 2.60
CA GLY A 224 -9.40 -19.30 3.32
C GLY A 224 -8.64 -17.99 3.06
N THR A 225 -7.67 -17.71 3.95
CA THR A 225 -6.76 -16.56 3.82
C THR A 225 -6.17 -16.53 2.41
N ALA A 226 -6.24 -15.36 1.76
CA ALA A 226 -5.56 -15.15 0.48
C ALA A 226 -4.10 -15.59 0.65
N LYS A 227 -3.55 -16.34 -0.31
CA LYS A 227 -2.13 -16.74 -0.28
C LYS A 227 -1.29 -15.47 -0.06
N GLY A 228 -0.53 -15.37 1.03
CA GLY A 228 0.28 -14.19 1.33
C GLY A 228 -0.40 -13.10 2.18
N ALA A 229 -1.65 -13.28 2.62
CA ALA A 229 -2.21 -12.51 3.72
C ALA A 229 -1.49 -12.86 5.04
N PHE A 230 -1.23 -11.87 5.88
CA PHE A 230 -0.61 -12.12 7.19
C PHE A 230 -1.55 -12.98 8.06
N PRO A 231 -1.03 -13.95 8.83
CA PRO A 231 -1.88 -14.79 9.66
C PRO A 231 -2.62 -13.92 10.71
N PRO A 232 -3.91 -14.19 10.98
CA PRO A 232 -4.66 -13.46 12.00
C PRO A 232 -3.96 -13.62 13.37
N ARG A 233 -3.82 -12.51 14.10
CA ARG A 233 -3.06 -12.46 15.35
C ARG A 233 -3.99 -12.33 16.55
N THR A 234 -3.70 -13.07 17.62
CA THR A 234 -4.50 -13.12 18.85
C THR A 234 -4.26 -11.87 19.71
N PRO A 235 -5.14 -11.57 20.69
CA PRO A 235 -4.93 -10.48 21.66
C PRO A 235 -3.54 -10.49 22.32
N GLU A 236 -3.05 -11.69 22.69
CA GLU A 236 -1.75 -11.87 23.32
C GLU A 236 -0.59 -11.48 22.39
N TRP A 237 -0.75 -11.67 21.08
CA TRP A 237 0.24 -11.21 20.10
C TRP A 237 0.27 -9.68 20.00
N LEU A 238 -0.89 -9.02 20.07
CA LEU A 238 -0.98 -7.55 20.03
C LEU A 238 -0.40 -6.91 21.29
N GLU A 239 -0.59 -7.52 22.47
CA GLU A 239 0.04 -7.07 23.73
C GLU A 239 1.58 -7.07 23.62
N GLN A 240 2.14 -8.07 22.93
CA GLN A 240 3.58 -8.22 22.69
C GLN A 240 4.11 -7.36 21.52
N ASN A 241 3.23 -6.76 20.72
CA ASN A 241 3.60 -5.98 19.53
C ASN A 241 2.95 -4.60 19.57
N PRO A 242 3.49 -3.66 20.38
CA PRO A 242 2.92 -2.34 20.55
C PRO A 242 2.96 -1.57 19.22
N GLN A 243 1.94 -0.77 18.91
CA GLN A 243 1.77 -0.15 17.60
C GLN A 243 1.79 1.38 17.66
N ALA A 244 2.12 1.99 16.51
CA ALA A 244 1.93 3.41 16.28
C ALA A 244 1.13 3.62 15.00
N LEU A 245 0.27 4.64 15.00
CA LEU A 245 -0.39 5.13 13.80
C LEU A 245 0.31 6.39 13.32
N MET A 246 0.54 6.44 12.01
CA MET A 246 1.01 7.63 11.35
C MET A 246 -0.21 8.41 10.86
N VAL A 247 -0.30 9.68 11.20
CA VAL A 247 -1.42 10.56 10.86
C VAL A 247 -0.89 11.78 10.13
N PHE A 248 -1.52 12.11 9.01
CA PHE A 248 -1.23 13.30 8.24
C PHE A 248 -2.28 14.38 8.50
N ASP A 249 -1.82 15.55 8.92
CA ASP A 249 -2.66 16.74 9.01
C ASP A 249 -2.79 17.38 7.62
N LEU A 250 -3.91 17.10 6.95
CA LEU A 250 -4.21 17.68 5.64
C LEU A 250 -4.51 19.17 5.74
N HIS A 251 -4.85 19.70 6.92
CA HIS A 251 -5.07 21.13 7.09
C HIS A 251 -3.74 21.87 7.07
N ALA A 252 -2.76 21.38 7.82
CA ALA A 252 -1.41 21.96 7.85
C ALA A 252 -0.75 21.95 6.46
N GLN A 253 -1.12 21.02 5.58
CA GLN A 253 -0.51 20.85 4.25
C GLN A 253 -1.25 21.56 3.12
N CYS A 254 -2.58 21.43 3.07
CA CYS A 254 -3.38 21.94 1.96
C CYS A 254 -4.66 22.66 2.41
N GLY A 255 -4.79 22.97 3.70
CA GLY A 255 -5.92 23.72 4.25
C GLY A 255 -7.20 22.90 4.39
N ILE A 256 -7.20 21.61 4.04
CA ILE A 256 -8.37 20.73 4.15
C ILE A 256 -8.56 20.33 5.62
N PRO A 257 -9.72 20.57 6.25
CA PRO A 257 -9.99 20.21 7.65
C PRO A 257 -10.16 18.69 7.81
N ALA A 258 -9.09 17.94 7.59
CA ALA A 258 -9.10 16.48 7.64
C ALA A 258 -7.79 15.89 8.19
N LEU A 259 -7.92 14.74 8.83
CA LEU A 259 -6.80 13.91 9.29
C LEU A 259 -6.77 12.63 8.45
N CYS A 260 -5.62 12.31 7.86
CA CYS A 260 -5.42 11.07 7.11
C CYS A 260 -4.62 10.08 7.96
N VAL A 261 -5.28 9.05 8.46
CA VAL A 261 -4.65 7.98 9.24
C VAL A 261 -4.15 6.88 8.30
N PHE A 262 -2.87 6.56 8.39
CA PHE A 262 -2.25 5.47 7.64
C PHE A 262 -2.34 4.16 8.41
N VAL A 263 -2.76 3.11 7.70
CA VAL A 263 -3.04 1.79 8.24
C VAL A 263 -2.29 0.79 7.35
N ALA A 264 -1.11 0.37 7.77
CA ALA A 264 -0.22 -0.46 6.95
C ALA A 264 -0.05 -1.88 7.51
N GLY A 265 0.46 -2.76 6.66
CA GLY A 265 0.79 -4.14 7.02
C GLY A 265 -0.42 -4.91 7.55
N GLU A 266 -0.22 -5.61 8.66
CA GLU A 266 -1.23 -6.45 9.30
C GLU A 266 -2.46 -5.64 9.75
N PHE A 267 -2.25 -4.38 10.13
CA PHE A 267 -3.33 -3.52 10.57
C PHE A 267 -4.24 -3.10 9.41
N GLY A 268 -3.66 -2.95 8.20
CA GLY A 268 -4.40 -2.78 6.96
C GLY A 268 -5.27 -4.00 6.65
N ASP A 269 -4.67 -5.19 6.67
CA ASP A 269 -5.38 -6.44 6.35
C ASP A 269 -6.58 -6.62 7.29
N VAL A 270 -6.37 -6.35 8.58
CA VAL A 270 -7.40 -6.34 9.62
C VAL A 270 -8.49 -5.32 9.32
N ALA A 271 -8.13 -4.05 9.08
CA ALA A 271 -9.09 -2.98 8.83
C ALA A 271 -9.96 -3.28 7.60
N GLU A 272 -9.40 -3.94 6.58
CA GLU A 272 -10.16 -4.40 5.43
C GLU A 272 -11.19 -5.48 5.79
N THR A 273 -10.98 -6.33 6.80
CA THR A 273 -12.01 -7.29 7.24
C THR A 273 -13.18 -6.64 7.99
N CYS A 274 -13.00 -5.43 8.52
CA CYS A 274 -14.01 -4.72 9.28
C CYS A 274 -15.06 -4.02 8.41
N THR A 275 -16.26 -3.89 8.98
CA THR A 275 -17.29 -2.98 8.46
C THR A 275 -16.89 -1.52 8.64
N ASP A 276 -17.42 -0.63 7.80
CA ASP A 276 -17.13 0.81 7.87
C ASP A 276 -17.47 1.41 9.24
N ALA A 277 -18.55 0.94 9.87
CA ALA A 277 -18.95 1.38 11.20
C ALA A 277 -17.92 1.00 12.27
N GLN A 278 -17.34 -0.21 12.19
CA GLN A 278 -16.32 -0.66 13.13
C GLN A 278 -15.02 0.12 12.96
N THR A 279 -14.53 0.25 11.72
CA THR A 279 -13.31 1.01 11.41
C THR A 279 -13.46 2.48 11.80
N THR A 280 -14.62 3.09 11.52
CA THR A 280 -14.94 4.47 11.90
C THR A 280 -14.95 4.65 13.41
N ALA A 281 -15.69 3.81 14.15
CA ALA A 281 -15.76 3.90 15.60
C ALA A 281 -14.38 3.76 16.25
N TRP A 282 -13.57 2.83 15.73
CA TRP A 282 -12.21 2.61 16.20
C TRP A 282 -11.32 3.84 15.98
N VAL A 283 -11.18 4.32 14.74
CA VAL A 283 -10.25 5.41 14.43
C VAL A 283 -10.67 6.71 15.13
N THR A 284 -11.98 6.96 15.25
CA THR A 284 -12.50 8.10 16.00
C THR A 284 -12.14 8.00 17.47
N GLY A 285 -12.30 6.83 18.08
CA GLY A 285 -11.90 6.60 19.47
C GLY A 285 -10.42 6.91 19.70
N VAL A 286 -9.54 6.39 18.83
CA VAL A 286 -8.09 6.62 18.93
C VAL A 286 -7.73 8.10 18.82
N VAL A 287 -8.27 8.79 17.80
CA VAL A 287 -8.00 10.22 17.58
C VAL A 287 -8.56 11.07 18.72
N GLN A 288 -9.77 10.75 19.22
CA GLN A 288 -10.39 11.46 20.33
C GLN A 288 -9.62 11.32 21.64
N GLN A 289 -9.16 10.11 21.95
CA GLN A 289 -8.38 9.85 23.15
C GLN A 289 -7.01 10.54 23.11
N TRP A 290 -6.32 10.45 21.96
CA TRP A 290 -5.02 11.09 21.79
C TRP A 290 -5.13 12.63 21.88
N LEU A 291 -6.07 13.24 21.15
CA LEU A 291 -6.26 14.70 21.15
C LEU A 291 -6.86 15.21 22.46
N GLY A 292 -7.80 14.46 23.08
CA GLY A 292 -8.35 14.79 24.39
C GLY A 292 -7.28 14.80 25.48
N GLY A 293 -6.30 13.88 25.41
CA GLY A 293 -5.15 13.88 26.30
C GLY A 293 -4.24 15.10 26.15
N LEU A 294 -4.10 15.64 24.94
CA LEU A 294 -3.34 16.88 24.69
C LEU A 294 -4.08 18.12 25.19
N ILE A 295 -5.38 18.24 24.91
CA ILE A 295 -6.22 19.36 25.34
C ILE A 295 -6.28 19.46 26.87
N ASN A 296 -6.34 18.32 27.57
CA ASN A 296 -6.34 18.32 29.03
C ASN A 296 -5.00 18.77 29.63
N LYS A 297 -3.87 18.41 28.99
CA LYS A 297 -2.53 18.85 29.44
C LYS A 297 -2.28 20.34 29.20
N SER A 298 -2.80 20.92 28.12
CA SER A 298 -2.64 22.36 27.84
C SER A 298 -3.42 23.26 28.81
N ASN A 299 -4.48 22.76 29.45
CA ASN A 299 -5.30 23.53 30.39
C ASN A 299 -4.74 23.54 31.83
N ASP A 300 -3.85 22.61 32.19
CA ASP A 300 -3.25 22.53 33.53
C ASP A 300 -2.12 23.56 33.77
N GLU A 301 -1.61 24.23 32.73
CA GLU A 301 -0.50 25.20 32.84
C GLU A 301 -0.92 26.67 33.11
N GLY A 302 -2.14 26.95 33.58
CA GLY A 302 -2.42 28.25 34.22
C GLY A 302 -3.75 28.94 33.96
N SER A 303 -4.82 28.22 33.62
CA SER A 303 -6.15 28.82 33.43
C SER A 303 -7.17 28.18 34.37
N ASN A 304 -7.50 28.88 35.46
CA ASN A 304 -8.56 28.49 36.41
C ASN A 304 -9.97 28.87 35.87
N VAL A 305 -10.21 28.63 34.59
CA VAL A 305 -11.50 28.82 33.93
C VAL A 305 -11.95 27.44 33.46
N MET A 306 -12.99 26.89 34.11
CA MET A 306 -13.73 25.74 33.59
C MET A 306 -14.49 26.18 32.32
N THR A 307 -13.80 26.29 31.20
CA THR A 307 -14.41 26.24 29.87
C THR A 307 -14.88 24.80 29.63
N GLU A 308 -16.08 24.65 29.08
CA GLU A 308 -16.67 23.36 28.70
C GLU A 308 -15.61 22.45 28.04
N ILE A 309 -15.49 21.22 28.55
CA ILE A 309 -14.64 20.16 28.01
C ILE A 309 -14.87 20.14 26.49
N GLY A 310 -13.86 20.50 25.71
CA GLY A 310 -13.96 20.60 24.25
C GLY A 310 -14.26 19.23 23.66
N ALA A 311 -15.54 18.90 23.52
CA ALA A 311 -15.97 17.67 22.90
C ALA A 311 -15.45 17.63 21.46
N VAL A 312 -14.78 16.54 21.10
CA VAL A 312 -14.31 16.34 19.73
C VAL A 312 -15.49 16.47 18.78
N PRO A 313 -15.45 17.40 17.81
CA PRO A 313 -16.54 17.61 16.87
C PRO A 313 -16.90 16.34 16.12
N ARG A 314 -18.18 16.22 15.77
CA ARG A 314 -18.65 15.13 14.90
C ARG A 314 -18.02 15.31 13.51
N MET A 315 -17.51 14.20 12.96
CA MET A 315 -17.01 14.16 11.59
C MET A 315 -18.15 14.35 10.59
N VAL A 316 -17.83 15.00 9.47
CA VAL A 316 -18.72 15.18 8.32
C VAL A 316 -18.71 13.92 7.46
N GLU A 317 -17.54 13.35 7.25
CA GLU A 317 -17.32 12.23 6.35
C GLU A 317 -16.12 11.39 6.79
N VAL A 318 -16.17 10.10 6.47
CA VAL A 318 -15.05 9.17 6.63
C VAL A 318 -14.84 8.46 5.31
N LEU A 319 -13.64 8.62 4.73
CA LEU A 319 -13.23 7.91 3.53
C LEU A 319 -12.21 6.84 3.91
N ARG A 320 -12.32 5.66 3.29
CA ARG A 320 -11.37 4.57 3.50
C ARG A 320 -10.94 3.96 2.18
N THR A 321 -9.68 3.58 2.10
CA THR A 321 -9.21 2.68 1.03
C THR A 321 -9.31 1.22 1.49
N ALA A 322 -9.24 0.32 0.52
CA ALA A 322 -9.13 -1.13 0.74
C ALA A 322 -8.34 -1.74 -0.42
N TRP A 323 -7.05 -1.43 -0.48
CA TRP A 323 -6.21 -1.75 -1.65
C TRP A 323 -6.01 -3.26 -1.87
N ARG A 324 -6.13 -4.09 -0.82
CA ARG A 324 -6.04 -5.55 -0.94
C ARG A 324 -7.27 -6.12 -1.65
N LYS A 325 -8.45 -5.57 -1.36
CA LYS A 325 -9.72 -5.94 -2.01
C LYS A 325 -9.89 -5.40 -3.42
N ASP A 326 -9.13 -4.37 -3.81
CA ASP A 326 -9.15 -3.86 -5.18
C ASP A 326 -8.59 -4.92 -6.15
N GLU A 327 -9.47 -5.47 -6.99
CA GLU A 327 -9.15 -6.50 -7.99
C GLU A 327 -8.16 -6.05 -9.07
N HIS A 328 -7.88 -4.75 -9.16
CA HIS A 328 -6.90 -4.18 -10.08
C HIS A 328 -5.57 -3.86 -9.41
N ALA A 329 -5.42 -4.07 -8.09
CA ALA A 329 -4.20 -3.77 -7.35
C ALA A 329 -3.72 -4.93 -6.45
N PHE A 330 -4.60 -5.52 -5.64
CA PHE A 330 -4.31 -6.52 -4.61
C PHE A 330 -3.21 -6.13 -3.61
N GLY A 331 -3.15 -4.87 -3.24
CA GLY A 331 -2.18 -4.30 -2.30
C GLY A 331 -1.75 -2.89 -2.70
N SER A 332 -0.90 -2.27 -1.90
CA SER A 332 -0.43 -0.91 -2.15
C SER A 332 0.77 -0.86 -3.11
N TYR A 333 1.92 -1.38 -2.69
CA TYR A 333 3.16 -1.37 -3.47
C TYR A 333 4.13 -2.47 -3.04
N ALA A 334 5.13 -2.74 -3.89
CA ALA A 334 6.08 -3.81 -3.68
C ALA A 334 7.12 -3.48 -2.59
N TYR A 335 7.62 -4.50 -1.89
CA TYR A 335 8.75 -4.40 -0.97
C TYR A 335 9.71 -5.59 -1.13
N ILE A 336 10.93 -5.47 -0.63
CA ILE A 336 11.91 -6.57 -0.61
C ILE A 336 11.79 -7.28 0.75
N PRO A 337 11.24 -8.52 0.79
CA PRO A 337 11.08 -9.23 2.03
C PRO A 337 12.41 -9.75 2.57
N VAL A 338 12.45 -10.08 3.85
CA VAL A 338 13.57 -10.80 4.47
C VAL A 338 13.81 -12.10 3.71
N GLY A 339 15.04 -12.29 3.25
CA GLY A 339 15.46 -13.53 2.61
C GLY A 339 15.46 -14.70 3.59
N ASN A 340 15.01 -15.86 3.12
CA ASN A 340 15.14 -17.13 3.82
C ASN A 340 16.12 -18.02 3.05
N ASP A 341 17.36 -18.07 3.54
CA ASP A 341 18.43 -18.81 2.85
C ASP A 341 18.17 -20.33 2.77
N ASN A 342 17.18 -20.85 3.53
CA ASN A 342 16.76 -22.25 3.48
C ASN A 342 15.71 -22.55 2.39
N GLU A 343 15.10 -21.54 1.76
CA GLU A 343 14.04 -21.69 0.76
C GLU A 343 14.50 -21.37 -0.67
N GLY A 344 15.82 -21.27 -0.88
CA GLY A 344 16.44 -20.97 -2.16
C GLY A 344 17.04 -19.56 -2.21
N PRO A 345 17.20 -18.97 -3.40
CA PRO A 345 17.81 -17.64 -3.53
C PRO A 345 16.93 -16.58 -2.87
N SER A 346 17.50 -15.89 -1.87
CA SER A 346 16.87 -14.78 -1.16
C SER A 346 16.49 -13.63 -2.09
N THR A 347 15.35 -12.98 -1.82
CA THR A 347 14.87 -11.83 -2.60
C THR A 347 15.88 -10.69 -2.58
N SER A 348 16.01 -10.00 -3.72
CA SER A 348 16.96 -8.91 -3.91
C SER A 348 16.42 -7.86 -4.86
N PRO A 349 17.09 -6.71 -4.98
CA PRO A 349 16.75 -5.71 -5.98
C PRO A 349 16.79 -6.22 -7.43
N LEU A 350 17.54 -7.30 -7.70
CA LEU A 350 17.55 -7.91 -9.03
C LEU A 350 16.18 -8.47 -9.42
N ASP A 351 15.34 -8.83 -8.45
CA ASP A 351 13.97 -9.25 -8.73
C ASP A 351 13.13 -8.09 -9.24
N GLN A 352 13.31 -6.87 -8.71
CA GLN A 352 12.65 -5.67 -9.24
C GLN A 352 13.16 -5.34 -10.65
N VAL A 353 14.47 -5.44 -10.87
CA VAL A 353 15.08 -5.22 -12.19
C VAL A 353 14.59 -6.24 -13.20
N GLU A 354 14.40 -7.51 -12.80
CA GLU A 354 13.85 -8.54 -13.68
C GLU A 354 12.45 -8.16 -14.18
N LEU A 355 11.59 -7.58 -13.32
CA LEU A 355 10.26 -7.12 -13.75
C LEU A 355 10.27 -5.91 -14.69
N THR A 356 11.39 -5.21 -14.83
CA THR A 356 11.55 -4.14 -15.84
C THR A 356 12.06 -4.66 -17.19
N ARG A 357 12.47 -5.93 -17.26
CA ARG A 357 12.96 -6.53 -18.50
C ARG A 357 11.81 -6.96 -19.39
N THR A 358 12.15 -7.26 -20.64
CA THR A 358 11.22 -7.93 -21.53
C THR A 358 10.80 -9.25 -20.88
N MET A 359 9.48 -9.50 -20.82
CA MET A 359 8.91 -10.71 -20.19
C MET A 359 9.44 -12.04 -20.73
N ARG A 360 10.14 -12.01 -21.85
CA ARG A 360 10.84 -13.15 -22.44
C ARG A 360 12.27 -12.73 -22.74
N ASP A 361 13.21 -13.67 -22.58
CA ASP A 361 14.66 -13.52 -22.79
C ASP A 361 15.06 -13.13 -24.24
N ARG A 362 14.11 -12.80 -25.11
CA ARG A 362 14.34 -12.39 -26.49
C ARG A 362 14.02 -10.89 -26.65
N CYS A 363 15.06 -10.07 -26.68
CA CYS A 363 15.06 -8.87 -27.51
C CYS A 363 14.99 -9.31 -28.97
N PHE A 364 13.80 -9.41 -29.54
CA PHE A 364 13.69 -9.46 -30.99
C PHE A 364 13.81 -8.04 -31.54
N GLY A 365 14.97 -7.72 -32.13
CA GLY A 365 15.10 -6.57 -33.03
C GLY A 365 16.37 -5.74 -32.89
N ARG A 366 17.41 -6.20 -33.60
CA ARG A 366 18.44 -5.46 -34.36
C ARG A 366 18.88 -4.05 -33.92
N GLU A 367 20.21 -3.92 -33.84
CA GLU A 367 20.99 -2.78 -34.34
C GLU A 367 20.39 -2.19 -35.62
N ASN A 368 19.47 -1.23 -35.53
CA ASN A 368 19.14 -0.18 -36.52
C ASN A 368 17.78 0.45 -36.18
N ILE A 369 17.74 1.25 -35.11
CA ILE A 369 16.68 2.27 -34.98
C ILE A 369 17.14 3.46 -35.82
N ARG A 370 16.87 3.40 -37.12
CA ARG A 370 16.74 4.58 -37.99
C ARG A 370 15.37 4.52 -38.66
N SER A 371 14.52 5.45 -38.26
CA SER A 371 13.31 5.92 -38.96
C SER A 371 12.30 4.87 -39.42
N SER A 372 11.15 4.77 -38.75
CA SER A 372 9.90 5.25 -39.35
C SER A 372 8.78 5.29 -38.32
N THR A 373 7.83 6.16 -38.61
CA THR A 373 6.78 6.73 -37.76
C THR A 373 5.63 5.74 -37.53
N SER A 374 4.91 5.92 -36.41
CA SER A 374 3.69 5.21 -35.98
C SER A 374 3.90 3.99 -35.06
N MET A 375 4.41 4.25 -33.86
CA MET A 375 4.32 3.34 -32.72
C MET A 375 2.89 3.47 -32.13
N ARG A 376 2.00 2.51 -32.43
CA ARG A 376 0.73 2.35 -31.71
C ARG A 376 1.00 1.44 -30.50
N ALA A 377 1.27 2.01 -29.33
CA ALA A 377 1.29 1.21 -28.10
C ALA A 377 -0.12 1.20 -27.49
N CYS A 378 -0.58 0.04 -27.06
CA CYS A 378 -1.80 -0.07 -26.26
C CYS A 378 -1.38 0.07 -24.79
N MET A 379 -1.60 1.25 -24.21
CA MET A 379 -1.38 1.48 -22.79
C MET A 379 -2.72 1.27 -22.08
N MET A 380 -2.87 0.17 -21.33
CA MET A 380 -4.01 -0.03 -20.44
C MET A 380 -3.56 0.33 -19.02
N LEU A 381 -3.98 1.52 -18.58
CA LEU A 381 -3.75 2.01 -17.24
C LEU A 381 -4.81 1.42 -16.30
N GLY A 382 -4.35 0.72 -15.26
CA GLY A 382 -5.17 0.43 -14.08
C GLY A 382 -5.59 1.74 -13.41
N ARG A 383 -6.79 1.75 -12.85
CA ARG A 383 -7.39 2.91 -12.20
C ARG A 383 -6.54 3.27 -10.97
N VAL A 384 -5.94 4.45 -10.96
CA VAL A 384 -5.38 5.05 -9.73
C VAL A 384 -6.52 5.83 -9.09
N GLY A 385 -7.11 5.25 -8.04
CA GLY A 385 -8.18 5.84 -7.23
C GLY A 385 -7.64 6.78 -6.16
#